data_AF-A0A1Z9QTW1-F1
#
_entry.id   AF-A0A1Z9QTW1-F1
#
_cell.length_a   1.000
_cell.length_b   1.000
_cell.length_c   1.000
_cell.angle_alpha   90.00
_cell.angle_beta   90.00
_cell.angle_gamma   90.00
#
_symmetry.space_group_name_H-M   'P 1'
#
loop_
_entity.id
_entity.type
_entity.pdbx_description
1 polymer ?
#
loop_
_entity_poly.entity_id
_entity_poly.type
_entity_poly.pdbx_seq_one_letter_code
_entity_poly.pdbx_strand_id
1 'polypeptide(L)'
;MRLLMLAEYQKKTNYGIAIGLLLQVASIPLGDTIISLLVLLAGAGFFIYGCCCYALSKGYSGGLGCLGFLSLLGLIILVLLPDKHK
;
A
#
# COMPACT_ATOMS: atom_id res chain seq x y z
N MET A 1 2.88 -24.74 -2.09
CA MET A 1 3.22 -23.76 -1.02
C MET A 1 3.54 -22.35 -1.57
N ARG A 2 4.47 -22.20 -2.53
CA ARG A 2 4.99 -20.88 -2.99
C ARG A 2 3.95 -20.00 -3.71
N LEU A 3 3.07 -20.58 -4.53
CA LEU A 3 1.98 -19.86 -5.22
C LEU A 3 0.85 -19.41 -4.27
N LEU A 4 0.61 -20.15 -3.18
CA LEU A 4 -0.38 -19.78 -2.16
C LEU A 4 0.09 -18.55 -1.36
N MET A 5 1.37 -18.51 -0.98
CA MET A 5 1.99 -17.35 -0.31
C MET A 5 1.87 -16.07 -1.17
N LEU A 6 2.11 -16.16 -2.48
CA LEU A 6 2.00 -15.03 -3.41
C LEU A 6 0.55 -14.48 -3.48
N ALA A 7 -0.43 -15.37 -3.57
CA ALA A 7 -1.85 -14.98 -3.60
C ALA A 7 -2.31 -14.32 -2.28
N GLU A 8 -1.80 -14.78 -1.12
CA GLU A 8 -2.08 -14.15 0.16
C GLU A 8 -1.50 -12.74 0.26
N TYR A 9 -0.25 -12.54 -0.17
CA TYR A 9 0.36 -11.22 -0.18
C TYR A 9 -0.32 -10.28 -1.18
N GLN A 10 -0.73 -10.76 -2.35
CA GLN A 10 -1.52 -9.97 -3.30
C GLN A 10 -2.88 -9.56 -2.73
N LYS A 11 -3.59 -10.47 -2.03
CA LYS A 11 -4.82 -10.12 -1.30
C LYS A 11 -4.57 -9.03 -0.25
N LYS A 12 -3.58 -9.23 0.63
CA LYS A 12 -3.23 -8.27 1.69
C LYS A 12 -2.84 -6.90 1.12
N THR A 13 -2.14 -6.90 -0.02
CA THR A 13 -1.76 -5.71 -0.77
C THR A 13 -2.97 -4.94 -1.29
N ASN A 14 -3.90 -5.61 -1.98
CA ASN A 14 -5.11 -4.96 -2.49
C ASN A 14 -5.95 -4.39 -1.37
N TYR A 15 -6.10 -5.11 -0.24
CA TYR A 15 -6.80 -4.57 0.92
C TYR A 15 -6.07 -3.37 1.52
N GLY A 16 -4.75 -3.44 1.72
CA GLY A 16 -3.98 -2.32 2.28
C GLY A 16 -4.04 -1.05 1.44
N ILE A 17 -3.86 -1.17 0.13
CA ILE A 17 -3.93 -0.04 -0.81
C ILE A 17 -5.35 0.49 -0.91
N ALA A 18 -6.36 -0.38 -1.11
CA ALA A 18 -7.74 0.06 -1.26
C ALA A 18 -8.29 0.71 0.01
N ILE A 19 -8.05 0.11 1.18
CA ILE A 19 -8.46 0.66 2.48
C ILE A 19 -7.72 1.97 2.76
N GLY A 20 -6.40 2.03 2.50
CA GLY A 20 -5.61 3.24 2.70
C GLY A 20 -6.06 4.40 1.82
N LEU A 21 -6.42 4.13 0.57
CA LEU A 21 -6.96 5.14 -0.35
C LEU A 21 -8.39 5.55 0.04
N LEU A 22 -9.24 4.60 0.43
CA LEU A 22 -10.59 4.87 0.91
C LEU A 22 -10.58 5.75 2.16
N LEU A 23 -9.69 5.49 3.12
CA LEU A 23 -9.55 6.33 4.31
C LEU A 23 -9.12 7.75 3.93
N GLN A 24 -8.16 7.90 3.02
CA GLN A 24 -7.72 9.22 2.55
C GLN A 24 -8.85 10.00 1.87
N VAL A 25 -9.66 9.34 1.02
CA VAL A 25 -10.82 9.98 0.37
C VAL A 25 -11.93 10.28 1.38
N ALA A 26 -12.16 9.39 2.36
CA ALA A 26 -13.13 9.62 3.42
C ALA A 26 -12.75 10.82 4.31
N SER A 27 -11.45 11.16 4.38
CA SER A 27 -10.93 12.35 5.08
C SER A 27 -11.41 13.68 4.48
N ILE A 28 -11.74 13.70 3.18
CA ILE A 28 -12.10 14.94 2.44
C ILE A 28 -13.34 15.64 3.04
N PRO A 29 -14.49 14.95 3.26
CA PRO A 29 -15.66 15.57 3.87
C PRO A 29 -15.52 15.92 5.36
N LEU A 30 -14.47 15.43 6.06
CA LEU A 30 -14.24 15.71 7.48
C LEU A 30 -13.61 17.10 7.74
N GLY A 31 -13.14 17.81 6.69
CA GLY A 31 -12.58 19.16 6.77
C GLY A 31 -11.26 19.26 7.55
N ASP A 32 -10.87 20.46 7.98
CA ASP A 32 -9.63 20.74 8.75
C ASP A 32 -9.76 20.40 10.25
N THR A 33 -10.42 19.30 10.58
CA THR A 33 -10.45 18.81 11.97
C THR A 33 -9.26 17.90 12.26
N ILE A 34 -8.85 17.83 13.52
CA ILE A 34 -7.83 16.88 14.02
C ILE A 34 -8.21 15.43 13.66
N ILE A 35 -9.52 15.14 13.57
CA ILE A 35 -10.04 13.83 13.17
C ILE A 35 -9.67 13.51 11.71
N SER A 36 -9.80 14.49 10.79
CA SER A 36 -9.36 14.35 9.39
C SER A 36 -7.86 14.04 9.32
N LEU A 37 -7.02 14.76 10.08
CA LEU A 37 -5.59 14.48 10.14
C LEU A 37 -5.28 13.04 10.61
N LEU A 38 -5.99 12.56 11.64
CA LEU A 38 -5.83 11.19 12.14
C LEU A 38 -6.28 10.13 11.11
N VAL A 39 -7.38 10.37 10.41
CA VAL A 39 -7.88 9.48 9.35
C VAL A 39 -6.91 9.45 8.17
N LEU A 40 -6.36 10.61 7.79
CA LEU A 40 -5.35 10.71 6.74
C LEU A 40 -4.06 9.98 7.09
N LEU A 41 -3.57 10.14 8.34
CA LEU A 41 -2.40 9.41 8.85
C LEU A 41 -2.64 7.90 8.92
N ALA A 42 -3.82 7.46 9.37
CA ALA A 42 -4.19 6.06 9.38
C ALA A 42 -4.28 5.47 7.96
N GLY A 43 -4.85 6.22 7.01
CA GLY A 43 -4.92 5.86 5.60
C GLY A 43 -3.52 5.74 4.97
N ALA A 44 -2.63 6.67 5.26
CA ALA A 44 -1.24 6.61 4.84
C ALA A 44 -0.50 5.39 5.42
N GLY A 45 -0.72 5.07 6.70
CA GLY A 45 -0.16 3.87 7.34
C GLY A 45 -0.62 2.57 6.66
N PHE A 46 -1.91 2.44 6.36
CA PHE A 46 -2.46 1.30 5.62
C PHE A 46 -1.92 1.22 4.19
N PHE A 47 -1.74 2.38 3.53
CA PHE A 47 -1.19 2.45 2.18
C PHE A 47 0.27 1.99 2.13
N ILE A 48 1.10 2.42 3.09
CA ILE A 48 2.49 1.97 3.23
C ILE A 48 2.55 0.46 3.51
N TYR A 49 1.68 -0.05 4.39
CA TYR A 49 1.57 -1.48 4.66
C TYR A 49 1.22 -2.28 3.39
N GLY A 50 0.28 -1.76 2.59
CA GLY A 50 -0.07 -2.30 1.28
C GLY A 50 1.12 -2.32 0.32
N CYS A 51 1.91 -1.24 0.25
CA CYS A 51 3.12 -1.17 -0.58
C CYS A 51 4.21 -2.15 -0.14
N CYS A 52 4.44 -2.31 1.16
CA CYS A 52 5.36 -3.32 1.70
C CYS A 52 4.93 -4.74 1.32
N CYS A 53 3.64 -5.07 1.44
CA CYS A 53 3.11 -6.35 0.99
C CYS A 53 3.23 -6.52 -0.53
N TYR A 54 3.08 -5.44 -1.32
CA TYR A 54 3.22 -5.47 -2.77
C TYR A 54 4.66 -5.86 -3.17
N ALA A 55 5.66 -5.21 -2.56
CA ALA A 55 7.08 -5.52 -2.81
C ALA A 55 7.42 -6.97 -2.47
N LEU A 56 6.95 -7.45 -1.32
CA LEU A 56 7.08 -8.85 -0.89
C LEU A 56 6.41 -9.81 -1.89
N SER A 57 5.24 -9.47 -2.42
CA SER A 57 4.54 -10.29 -3.42
C SER A 57 5.30 -10.43 -4.74
N LYS A 58 6.12 -9.44 -5.12
CA LYS A 58 7.01 -9.51 -6.30
C LYS A 58 8.37 -10.14 -6.02
N GLY A 59 8.59 -10.66 -4.81
CA GLY A 59 9.86 -11.29 -4.43
C GLY A 59 10.98 -10.31 -4.09
N TYR A 60 10.65 -9.04 -3.88
CA TYR A 60 11.59 -8.02 -3.46
C TYR A 60 11.59 -7.85 -1.94
N SER A 61 12.69 -7.30 -1.40
CA SER A 61 12.80 -6.98 0.03
C SER A 61 11.73 -5.95 0.43
N GLY A 62 11.12 -6.13 1.61
CA GLY A 62 10.13 -5.19 2.16
C GLY A 62 10.62 -3.73 2.24
N GLY A 63 11.94 -3.50 2.22
CA GLY A 63 12.54 -2.17 2.13
C GLY A 63 12.21 -1.41 0.82
N LEU A 64 11.89 -2.10 -0.28
CA LEU A 64 11.35 -1.45 -1.48
C LEU A 64 9.91 -0.95 -1.27
N GLY A 65 9.19 -1.51 -0.29
CA GLY A 65 7.90 -0.99 0.16
C GLY A 65 7.97 0.43 0.74
N CYS A 66 9.15 0.86 1.23
CA CYS A 66 9.38 2.24 1.64
C CYS A 66 9.30 3.24 0.47
N LEU A 67 9.36 2.79 -0.79
CA LEU A 67 8.98 3.66 -1.92
C LEU A 67 7.52 4.10 -1.81
N GLY A 68 6.65 3.33 -1.17
CA GLY A 68 5.27 3.74 -0.86
C GLY A 68 5.18 5.01 0.00
N PHE A 69 6.26 5.43 0.66
CA PHE A 69 6.36 6.74 1.33
C PHE A 69 6.31 7.91 0.34
N LEU A 70 6.67 7.67 -0.94
CA LEU A 70 6.44 8.59 -2.06
C LEU A 70 4.96 8.62 -2.52
N SER A 71 4.05 8.00 -1.76
CA SER A 71 2.62 7.90 -2.06
C SER A 71 2.38 7.22 -3.42
N LEU A 72 1.52 7.79 -4.26
CA LEU A 72 1.16 7.27 -5.59
C LEU A 72 2.37 7.00 -6.50
N LEU A 73 3.43 7.82 -6.43
CA LEU A 73 4.64 7.61 -7.23
C LEU A 73 5.34 6.30 -6.85
N GLY A 74 5.43 6.01 -5.56
CA GLY A 74 5.96 4.76 -5.04
C GLY A 74 5.19 3.56 -5.55
N LEU A 75 3.86 3.66 -5.52
CA LEU A 75 2.98 2.62 -6.03
C LEU A 75 3.17 2.39 -7.54
N ILE A 76 3.25 3.46 -8.33
CA ILE A 76 3.48 3.38 -9.79
C ILE A 76 4.81 2.66 -10.07
N ILE A 77 5.88 3.03 -9.36
CA ILE A 77 7.19 2.39 -9.51
C ILE A 77 7.10 0.90 -9.14
N LEU A 78 6.44 0.54 -8.04
CA LEU A 78 6.23 -0.86 -7.66
C LEU A 78 5.42 -1.64 -8.70
N VAL A 79 4.41 -1.02 -9.30
CA VAL A 79 3.58 -1.64 -10.35
C VAL A 79 4.39 -1.89 -11.62
N LEU A 80 5.20 -0.91 -12.03
CA LEU A 80 6.12 -1.01 -13.18
C LEU A 80 7.30 -1.95 -12.94
N LEU A 81 7.65 -2.22 -11.68
CA LEU A 81 8.79 -3.07 -11.34
C LEU A 81 8.57 -4.48 -11.93
N PRO A 82 9.50 -5.02 -12.73
CA PRO A 82 9.37 -6.34 -13.31
C PRO A 82 9.25 -7.38 -12.20
N ASP A 83 8.31 -8.30 -12.36
CA ASP A 83 8.07 -9.35 -11.38
C ASP A 83 9.25 -10.32 -11.42
N LYS A 84 10.03 -10.38 -10.33
CA LYS A 84 11.19 -11.28 -10.23
C LYS A 84 10.78 -12.75 -10.06
N HIS A 85 9.49 -13.03 -9.88
CA HIS A 85 8.94 -14.37 -9.82
C HIS A 85 8.37 -14.88 -11.16
N LYS A 86 8.45 -14.08 -12.23
CA LYS A 86 8.14 -14.48 -13.60
C LYS A 86 9.41 -14.68 -14.42
#